data_AF-A0AA49JIV2-F1
#
_entry.id   AF-A0AA49JIV2-F1
#
_cell.length_a   1.000
_cell.length_b   1.000
_cell.length_c   1.000
_cell.angle_alpha   90.00
_cell.angle_beta   90.00
_cell.angle_gamma   90.00
#
_symmetry.space_group_name_H-M   'P 1'
#
loop_
_entity.id
_entity.type
_entity.pdbx_description
1 polymer ?
#
loop_
_entity_poly.entity_id
_entity_poly.type
_entity_poly.pdbx_seq_one_letter_code
_entity_poly.pdbx_strand_id
1 'polypeptide(L)'
;MEKYPELIKAPECAEQFFNEYKGVMPDSSLLAGFNFALNCDNFHYSFNRYLLNDGRTFYRVGQCMRQYYTENEDNPRRAALFSVFINEYLEVTQSLLLKREYYELMPRFEEAKKKVTKLVNMLMSEAKSHAK
;
A
#
# COMPACT_ATOMS: atom_id res chain seq x y z
N MET A 1 -4.09 -11.62 -24.63
CA MET A 1 -3.39 -11.92 -23.36
C MET A 1 -2.77 -10.63 -22.89
N GLU A 2 -3.11 -10.15 -21.70
CA GLU A 2 -2.50 -8.93 -21.16
C GLU A 2 -1.03 -9.18 -20.81
N LYS A 3 -0.17 -8.17 -20.97
CA LYS A 3 1.28 -8.32 -20.80
C LYS A 3 1.70 -8.59 -19.34
N TYR A 4 0.89 -8.16 -18.36
CA TYR A 4 1.20 -8.28 -16.92
C TYR A 4 -0.07 -8.58 -16.09
N PRO A 5 -0.69 -9.77 -16.25
CA PRO A 5 -2.00 -10.05 -15.69
C PRO A 5 -2.04 -9.97 -14.15
N GLU A 6 -0.95 -10.30 -13.46
CA GLU A 6 -0.85 -10.22 -12.00
C GLU A 6 -0.81 -8.78 -11.47
N LEU A 7 -0.37 -7.82 -12.29
CA LEU A 7 -0.33 -6.41 -11.91
C LEU A 7 -1.62 -5.67 -12.29
N ILE A 8 -2.40 -6.20 -13.24
CA ILE A 8 -3.63 -5.58 -13.74
C ILE A 8 -4.84 -5.97 -12.89
N LYS A 9 -4.83 -7.16 -12.29
CA LYS A 9 -5.92 -7.58 -11.42
C LYS A 9 -6.06 -6.60 -10.25
N ALA A 10 -7.25 -6.01 -10.09
CA ALA A 10 -7.57 -5.24 -8.90
C ALA A 10 -7.42 -6.18 -7.69
N PRO A 11 -6.65 -5.79 -6.66
CA PRO A 11 -6.60 -6.57 -5.44
C PRO A 11 -7.98 -6.60 -4.78
N GLU A 12 -8.44 -7.79 -4.42
CA GLU A 12 -9.63 -8.02 -3.60
C GLU A 12 -9.21 -8.26 -2.14
N CYS A 13 -8.09 -7.67 -1.71
CA CYS A 13 -7.51 -7.93 -0.40
C CYS A 13 -8.43 -7.41 0.71
N ALA A 14 -9.23 -6.37 0.46
CA ALA A 14 -10.16 -5.85 1.44
C ALA A 14 -11.25 -6.84 1.85
N GLU A 15 -11.86 -7.48 0.86
CA GLU A 15 -12.95 -8.41 1.08
C GLU A 15 -12.46 -9.74 1.65
N GLN A 16 -11.29 -10.23 1.19
CA GLN A 16 -10.66 -11.43 1.74
C GLN A 16 -10.24 -11.22 3.20
N PHE A 17 -9.55 -10.12 3.51
CA PHE A 17 -9.10 -9.80 4.87
C PHE A 17 -10.27 -9.66 5.85
N PHE A 18 -11.34 -8.97 5.44
CA PHE A 18 -12.55 -8.86 6.24
C PHE A 18 -13.19 -10.24 6.51
N ASN A 19 -13.27 -11.09 5.50
CA ASN A 19 -13.89 -12.41 5.63
C ASN A 19 -13.09 -13.37 6.52
N GLU A 20 -11.76 -13.33 6.46
CA GLU A 20 -10.87 -14.20 7.23
C GLU A 20 -10.78 -13.81 8.71
N TYR A 21 -10.71 -12.51 9.03
CA TYR A 21 -10.32 -12.05 10.36
C TYR A 21 -11.46 -11.51 11.24
N LYS A 22 -12.68 -11.35 10.68
CA LYS A 22 -13.87 -10.89 11.44
C LYS A 22 -14.20 -11.70 12.70
N GLY A 23 -13.75 -12.96 12.79
CA GLY A 23 -14.06 -13.88 13.89
C GLY A 23 -12.95 -14.08 14.93
N VAL A 24 -11.75 -13.53 14.73
CA VAL A 24 -10.55 -13.92 15.52
C VAL A 24 -9.81 -12.73 16.14
N MET A 25 -10.12 -11.50 15.73
CA MET A 25 -9.46 -10.31 16.26
C MET A 25 -10.10 -9.85 17.57
N PRO A 26 -9.31 -9.60 18.63
CA PRO A 26 -9.80 -9.31 19.98
C PRO A 26 -10.35 -7.87 20.15
N ASP A 27 -10.11 -6.98 19.19
CA ASP A 27 -10.51 -5.58 19.28
C ASP A 27 -11.17 -5.13 17.95
N SER A 28 -12.51 -5.10 17.94
CA SER A 28 -13.30 -4.69 16.78
C SER A 28 -13.04 -3.25 16.34
N SER A 29 -12.37 -2.43 17.17
CA SER A 29 -11.96 -1.07 16.84
C SER A 29 -10.76 -1.01 15.89
N LEU A 30 -9.89 -2.03 15.86
CA LEU A 30 -8.84 -2.17 14.83
C LEU A 30 -9.47 -2.49 13.47
N LEU A 31 -10.62 -3.19 13.48
CA LEU A 31 -11.46 -3.54 12.34
C LEU A 31 -12.66 -2.61 12.13
N ALA A 32 -12.51 -1.31 12.41
CA ALA A 32 -13.32 -0.30 11.67
C ALA A 32 -13.06 -0.36 10.14
N GLY A 33 -12.14 -1.23 9.68
CA GLY A 33 -12.51 -2.44 8.93
C GLY A 33 -12.66 -2.28 7.43
N PHE A 34 -13.56 -1.42 6.98
CA PHE A 34 -13.68 -1.13 5.56
C PHE A 34 -12.60 -0.12 5.13
N ASN A 35 -12.13 0.76 6.01
CA ASN A 35 -11.17 1.80 5.62
C ASN A 35 -9.75 1.24 5.42
N PHE A 36 -9.21 0.43 6.33
CA PHE A 36 -7.82 -0.05 6.21
C PHE A 36 -7.61 -0.88 4.95
N ALA A 37 -8.44 -1.89 4.76
CA ALA A 37 -8.28 -2.85 3.70
C ALA A 37 -8.55 -2.20 2.31
N LEU A 38 -9.53 -1.29 2.24
CA LEU A 38 -9.74 -0.44 1.05
C LEU A 38 -8.53 0.45 0.75
N ASN A 39 -7.86 1.01 1.76
CA ASN A 39 -6.67 1.81 1.55
C ASN A 39 -5.46 0.99 1.08
N CYS A 40 -5.34 -0.26 1.57
CA CYS A 40 -4.38 -1.23 1.04
C CYS A 40 -4.63 -1.50 -0.44
N ASP A 41 -5.88 -1.76 -0.83
CA ASP A 41 -6.27 -2.00 -2.22
C ASP A 41 -6.04 -0.76 -3.10
N ASN A 42 -6.40 0.43 -2.60
CA ASN A 42 -6.19 1.70 -3.29
C ASN A 42 -4.69 2.00 -3.53
N PHE A 43 -3.85 1.71 -2.54
CA PHE A 43 -2.40 1.85 -2.66
C PHE A 43 -1.85 0.88 -3.70
N HIS A 44 -2.16 -0.41 -3.57
CA HIS A 44 -1.73 -1.45 -4.50
C HIS A 44 -2.16 -1.10 -5.94
N TYR A 45 -3.43 -0.82 -6.15
CA TYR A 45 -3.95 -0.44 -7.47
C TYR A 45 -3.24 0.79 -8.04
N SER A 46 -3.07 1.84 -7.23
CA SER A 46 -2.38 3.06 -7.67
C SER A 46 -0.91 2.80 -8.00
N PHE A 47 -0.24 1.95 -7.22
CA PHE A 47 1.16 1.59 -7.42
C PHE A 47 1.35 0.77 -8.71
N ASN A 48 0.51 -0.24 -8.94
CA ASN A 48 0.60 -1.04 -10.17
C ASN A 48 0.31 -0.21 -11.41
N ARG A 49 -0.72 0.65 -11.37
CA ARG A 49 -1.01 1.57 -12.48
C ARG A 49 0.16 2.50 -12.78
N TYR A 50 0.90 2.94 -11.75
CA TYR A 50 2.13 3.71 -11.93
C TYR A 50 3.25 2.87 -12.59
N LEU A 51 3.46 1.64 -12.13
CA LEU A 51 4.45 0.74 -12.73
C LEU A 51 4.17 0.51 -14.22
N LEU A 52 2.92 0.24 -14.57
CA LEU A 52 2.48 -0.11 -15.92
C LEU A 52 2.46 1.07 -16.93
N ASN A 53 2.85 2.28 -16.51
CA ASN A 53 2.92 3.47 -17.37
C ASN A 53 1.58 3.92 -17.97
N ASP A 54 0.47 3.61 -17.32
CA ASP A 54 -0.85 3.90 -17.87
C ASP A 54 -1.28 5.36 -17.56
N GLY A 55 -0.47 6.33 -18.01
CA GLY A 55 -0.72 7.77 -17.91
C GLY A 55 -0.78 8.34 -16.49
N ARG A 56 -0.50 7.53 -15.45
CA ARG A 56 -0.63 7.92 -14.05
C ARG A 56 0.71 8.35 -13.46
N THR A 57 0.70 9.50 -12.79
CA THR A 57 1.86 10.05 -12.08
C THR A 57 1.99 9.41 -10.69
N PHE A 58 3.21 9.42 -10.16
CA PHE A 58 3.49 9.00 -8.77
C PHE A 58 2.66 9.80 -7.73
N TYR A 59 2.12 10.96 -8.13
CA TYR A 59 1.25 11.80 -7.29
C TYR A 59 0.10 11.01 -6.66
N ARG A 60 -0.59 10.14 -7.43
CA ARG A 60 -1.72 9.36 -6.91
C ARG A 60 -1.31 8.37 -5.83
N VAL A 61 -0.17 7.70 -6.01
CA VAL A 61 0.40 6.81 -4.99
C VAL A 61 0.65 7.59 -3.70
N GLY A 62 1.31 8.75 -3.81
CA GLY A 62 1.58 9.59 -2.65
C GLY A 62 0.32 10.18 -2.02
N GLN A 63 -0.73 10.46 -2.79
CA GLN A 63 -2.00 10.96 -2.28
C GLN A 63 -2.72 9.90 -1.44
N CYS A 64 -2.81 8.66 -1.93
CA CYS A 64 -3.40 7.55 -1.17
C CYS A 64 -2.68 7.35 0.18
N MET A 65 -1.35 7.44 0.17
CA MET A 65 -0.57 7.34 1.41
C MET A 65 -0.88 8.49 2.36
N ARG A 66 -0.75 9.75 1.91
CA ARG A 66 -1.00 10.92 2.78
C ARG A 66 -2.39 10.90 3.38
N GLN A 67 -3.41 10.60 2.57
CA GLN A 67 -4.80 10.54 3.01
C GLN A 67 -4.97 9.57 4.19
N TYR A 68 -4.45 8.35 4.08
CA TYR A 68 -4.58 7.37 5.15
C TYR A 68 -3.91 7.82 6.46
N TYR A 69 -2.73 8.44 6.39
CA TYR A 69 -2.04 8.91 7.59
C TYR A 69 -2.75 10.11 8.23
N THR A 70 -3.28 11.04 7.42
CA THR A 70 -4.08 12.16 7.93
C THR A 70 -5.39 11.70 8.58
N GLU A 71 -6.07 10.71 7.98
CA GLU A 71 -7.30 10.13 8.55
C GLU A 71 -7.07 9.33 9.85
N ASN A 72 -5.81 9.05 10.19
CA ASN A 72 -5.43 8.27 11.38
C ASN A 72 -4.35 8.97 12.20
N GLU A 73 -4.29 10.31 12.15
CA GLU A 73 -3.31 11.13 12.90
C GLU A 73 -3.40 10.87 14.41
N ASP A 74 -4.63 10.71 14.89
CA ASP A 74 -5.03 10.40 16.27
C ASP A 74 -4.91 8.91 16.63
N ASN A 75 -4.54 8.04 15.68
CA ASN A 75 -4.30 6.61 15.92
C ASN A 75 -2.98 6.12 15.28
N PRO A 76 -1.84 6.35 15.96
CA PRO A 76 -0.52 6.01 15.42
C PRO A 76 -0.31 4.50 15.19
N ARG A 77 -1.08 3.63 15.85
CA ARG A 77 -1.03 2.18 15.62
C ARG A 77 -1.56 1.80 14.24
N ARG A 78 -2.61 2.47 13.76
CA ARG A 78 -3.17 2.25 12.41
C ARG A 78 -2.24 2.74 11.32
N ALA A 79 -1.58 3.89 11.52
CA ALA A 79 -0.53 4.40 10.63
C ALA A 79 0.68 3.45 10.55
N ALA A 80 1.10 2.90 11.70
CA ALA A 80 2.17 1.90 11.76
C ALA A 80 1.80 0.61 11.00
N LEU A 81 0.57 0.11 11.17
CA LEU A 81 0.11 -1.09 10.46
C LEU A 81 0.11 -0.91 8.94
N PHE A 82 -0.31 0.26 8.45
CA PHE A 82 -0.28 0.58 7.02
C PHE A 82 1.15 0.74 6.48
N SER A 83 2.09 1.24 7.30
CA SER A 83 3.51 1.26 6.96
C SER A 83 4.08 -0.15 6.75
N VAL A 84 3.71 -1.08 7.64
CA VAL A 84 4.11 -2.50 7.53
C VAL A 84 3.58 -3.10 6.25
N PHE A 85 2.28 -2.91 5.97
CA PHE A 85 1.66 -3.37 4.72
C PHE A 85 2.38 -2.85 3.47
N ILE A 86 2.70 -1.55 3.41
CA ILE A 86 3.39 -0.95 2.26
C ILE A 86 4.75 -1.62 2.04
N ASN A 87 5.52 -1.86 3.10
CA ASN A 87 6.83 -2.48 2.98
C ASN A 87 6.73 -3.93 2.48
N GLU A 88 5.84 -4.73 3.08
CA GLU A 88 5.59 -6.11 2.65
C GLU A 88 5.13 -6.16 1.18
N TYR A 89 4.23 -5.26 0.79
CA TYR A 89 3.76 -5.17 -0.59
C TYR A 89 4.90 -4.89 -1.58
N LEU A 90 5.81 -3.97 -1.25
CA LEU A 90 6.97 -3.66 -2.10
C LEU A 90 7.89 -4.88 -2.23
N GLU A 91 8.15 -5.61 -1.15
CA GLU A 91 8.98 -6.81 -1.18
C GLU A 91 8.35 -7.92 -2.05
N VAL A 92 7.06 -8.20 -1.84
CA VAL A 92 6.31 -9.18 -2.64
C VAL A 92 6.30 -8.79 -4.12
N THR A 93 6.06 -7.51 -4.41
CA THR A 93 6.07 -6.99 -5.79
C THR A 93 7.46 -7.14 -6.41
N GLN A 94 8.53 -6.82 -5.69
CA GLN A 94 9.90 -7.01 -6.19
C GLN A 94 10.17 -8.48 -6.54
N SER A 95 9.83 -9.41 -5.64
CA SER A 95 9.97 -10.84 -5.89
C SER A 95 9.15 -11.31 -7.09
N LEU A 96 7.92 -10.79 -7.25
CA LEU A 96 7.07 -11.09 -8.40
C LEU A 96 7.72 -10.64 -9.71
N LEU A 97 8.18 -9.38 -9.78
CA LEU A 97 8.82 -8.83 -10.98
C LEU A 97 10.04 -9.64 -11.40
N LEU A 98 10.88 -10.05 -10.44
CA LEU A 98 12.05 -10.88 -10.69
C LEU A 98 11.66 -12.30 -11.15
N LYS A 99 10.72 -12.95 -10.45
CA LYS A 99 10.26 -14.31 -10.78
C LYS A 99 9.61 -14.40 -12.16
N ARG A 100 8.95 -13.33 -12.60
CA ARG A 100 8.30 -13.22 -13.90
C ARG A 100 9.19 -12.62 -14.98
N GLU A 101 10.44 -12.28 -14.65
CA GLU A 101 11.41 -11.67 -15.56
C GLU A 101 10.94 -10.34 -16.17
N TYR A 102 10.11 -9.58 -15.43
CA TYR A 102 9.61 -8.25 -15.82
C TYR A 102 10.66 -7.16 -15.58
N TYR A 103 11.88 -7.39 -16.08
CA TYR A 103 13.03 -6.53 -15.86
C TYR A 103 12.84 -5.12 -16.39
N GLU A 104 12.00 -4.92 -17.41
CA GLU A 104 11.67 -3.60 -17.94
C GLU A 104 10.92 -2.72 -16.93
N LEU A 105 10.23 -3.32 -15.95
CA LEU A 105 9.52 -2.59 -14.89
C LEU A 105 10.44 -2.28 -13.69
N MET A 106 11.58 -2.98 -13.57
CA MET A 106 12.47 -2.88 -12.40
C MET A 106 13.06 -1.48 -12.18
N PRO A 107 13.57 -0.75 -13.19
CA PRO A 107 14.10 0.60 -12.96
C PRO A 107 13.07 1.55 -12.35
N ARG A 108 11.83 1.47 -12.84
CA ARG A 108 10.73 2.27 -12.32
C ARG A 108 10.29 1.81 -10.95
N PHE A 109 10.25 0.51 -10.71
CA PHE A 109 9.95 -0.05 -9.40
C PHE A 109 10.93 0.43 -8.34
N GLU A 110 12.24 0.38 -8.61
CA GLU A 110 13.27 0.84 -7.67
C GLU A 110 13.17 2.34 -7.38
N GLU A 111 12.86 3.15 -8.38
CA GLU A 111 12.58 4.58 -8.19
C GLU A 111 11.33 4.79 -7.31
N ALA A 112 10.25 4.05 -7.58
CA ALA A 112 9.01 4.12 -6.82
C ALA A 112 9.23 3.70 -5.36
N LYS A 113 9.94 2.59 -5.14
CA LYS A 113 10.31 2.05 -3.83
C LYS A 113 11.02 3.12 -3.00
N LYS A 114 12.06 3.76 -3.54
CA LYS A 114 12.77 4.86 -2.86
C LYS A 114 11.84 6.01 -2.46
N LYS A 115 10.93 6.42 -3.35
CA LYS A 115 9.98 7.50 -3.09
C LYS A 115 8.95 7.11 -2.02
N VAL A 116 8.40 5.90 -2.09
CA VAL A 116 7.44 5.37 -1.11
C VAL A 116 8.11 5.25 0.26
N THR A 117 9.28 4.62 0.36
CA THR A 117 10.02 4.49 1.63
C THR A 117 10.32 5.85 2.26
N LYS A 118 10.76 6.83 1.45
CA LYS A 118 10.98 8.20 1.94
C LYS A 118 9.69 8.82 2.49
N LEU A 119 8.57 8.64 1.80
CA LEU A 119 7.28 9.19 2.21
C LEU A 119 6.74 8.51 3.47
N VAL A 120 6.85 7.19 3.60
CA VAL A 120 6.49 6.46 4.84
C VAL A 120 7.28 7.01 6.02
N ASN A 121 8.61 7.16 5.89
CA ASN A 121 9.45 7.66 6.97
C ASN A 121 9.08 9.08 7.41
N MET A 122 8.73 9.94 6.46
CA MET A 122 8.27 11.31 6.73
C MET A 122 6.94 11.30 7.50
N LEU A 123 5.94 10.60 6.98
CA LEU A 123 4.60 10.53 7.58
C LEU A 123 4.60 9.86 8.96
N MET A 124 5.42 8.82 9.14
CA MET A 124 5.59 8.17 10.46
C MET A 124 6.31 9.06 11.48
N SER A 125 7.18 9.96 11.02
CA SER A 125 7.84 10.93 11.91
C SER A 125 6.86 12.02 12.36
N GLU A 126 6.05 12.52 11.44
CA GLU A 126 4.97 13.48 11.71
C GLU A 126 3.94 12.89 12.69
N ALA A 127 3.46 11.66 12.45
CA ALA A 127 2.52 10.98 13.35
C ALA A 127 3.07 10.80 14.78
N LYS A 128 4.39 10.62 14.95
CA LYS A 128 5.04 10.52 16.27
C LYS A 128 5.14 11.86 17.00
N SER A 129 5.24 12.98 16.28
CA SER A 129 5.27 14.30 16.92
C SER A 129 3.92 14.73 17.51
N HIS A 130 2.81 14.26 16.94
CA HIS A 130 1.45 14.57 17.42
C HIS A 130 0.99 13.68 18.60
N ALA A 131 1.72 12.62 18.92
CA ALA A 131 1.43 11.71 20.04
C ALA A 131 2.09 12.13 21.37
N LYS A 132 2.74 13.31 21.42
CA LYS A 132 3.33 13.92 22.61
C LYS A 132 2.47 15.06 23.12
#